data_AF-A0A3C1FBR2-F1
#
_entry.id   AF-A0A3C1FBR2-F1
#
_cell.length_a   1.000
_cell.length_b   1.000
_cell.length_c   1.000
_cell.angle_alpha   90.00
_cell.angle_beta   90.00
_cell.angle_gamma   90.00
#
_symmetry.space_group_name_H-M   'P 1'
#
loop_
_entity.id
_entity.type
_entity.pdbx_description
1 polymer ?
#
loop_
_entity_poly.entity_id
_entity_poly.type
_entity_poly.pdbx_seq_one_letter_code
_entity_poly.pdbx_strand_id
1 'polypeptide(L)' 'PITIKATAREVYDVTGAGDTVISVFTLALAAGAKLPEAAVLANYAAGIVVEKSGTATATREEIEGVLK' A
#
# COMPACT_ATOMS: atom_id res chain seq x y z
N PRO A 1 -8.07 -14.74 -12.36
CA PRO A 1 -8.18 -13.72 -11.29
C PRO A 1 -7.13 -13.97 -10.21
N ILE A 2 -6.40 -12.94 -9.79
CA ILE A 2 -5.46 -13.02 -8.66
C ILE A 2 -6.15 -12.36 -7.46
N THR A 3 -6.13 -13.04 -6.31
CA THR A 3 -6.68 -12.52 -5.06
C THR A 3 -5.52 -12.25 -4.11
N ILE A 4 -5.39 -11.00 -3.68
CA ILE A 4 -4.41 -10.58 -2.68
C ILE A 4 -5.17 -10.31 -1.40
N LYS A 5 -4.74 -10.95 -0.31
CA LYS A 5 -5.34 -10.69 1.00
C LYS A 5 -4.92 -9.30 1.47
N ALA A 6 -5.86 -8.55 2.03
CA ALA A 6 -5.55 -7.29 2.69
C ALA A 6 -4.49 -7.52 3.78
N THR A 7 -3.48 -6.65 3.82
CA THR A 7 -2.49 -6.70 4.91
C THR A 7 -3.19 -6.25 6.18
N ALA A 8 -3.39 -7.17 7.11
CA ALA A 8 -4.08 -6.90 8.37
C ALA A 8 -3.25 -5.95 9.23
N ARG A 9 -3.89 -4.86 9.65
CA ARG A 9 -3.33 -3.67 10.30
C ARG A 9 -4.36 -3.16 11.31
N GLU A 10 -3.93 -2.48 12.37
CA GLU A 10 -4.89 -1.87 13.29
C GLU A 10 -5.49 -0.63 12.62
N VAL A 11 -6.69 -0.78 12.06
CA VAL A 11 -7.32 0.26 11.25
C VAL A 11 -7.80 1.41 12.14
N TYR A 12 -7.23 2.59 11.93
CA TYR A 12 -7.57 3.83 12.62
C TYR A 12 -8.44 4.75 11.74
N ASP A 13 -7.99 5.06 10.50
CA ASP A 13 -8.70 5.94 9.56
C ASP A 13 -8.49 5.43 8.12
N VAL A 14 -9.58 5.30 7.34
CA VAL A 14 -9.51 4.77 5.96
C VAL A 14 -9.38 5.87 4.89
N THR A 15 -9.35 7.14 5.29
CA THR A 15 -9.27 8.28 4.39
C THR A 15 -7.95 8.26 3.60
N GLY A 16 -8.03 8.31 2.26
CA GLY A 16 -6.84 8.31 1.38
C GLY A 16 -6.21 6.93 1.14
N ALA A 17 -6.78 5.84 1.67
CA ALA A 17 -6.28 4.49 1.42
C ALA A 17 -6.35 4.12 -0.08
N GLY A 18 -7.44 4.47 -0.76
CA GLY A 18 -7.61 4.23 -2.20
C GLY A 18 -6.60 5.00 -3.06
N ASP A 19 -6.37 6.27 -2.73
CA ASP A 19 -5.38 7.11 -3.41
C ASP A 19 -3.96 6.56 -3.23
N THR A 20 -3.66 6.02 -2.04
CA THR A 20 -2.40 5.34 -1.74
C THR A 20 -2.25 4.08 -2.59
N VAL A 21 -3.29 3.25 -2.68
CA VAL A 21 -3.27 2.04 -3.52
C VAL A 21 -2.94 2.41 -4.97
N ILE A 22 -3.67 3.35 -5.58
CA ILE A 22 -3.47 3.65 -7.00
C ILE A 22 -2.12 4.33 -7.27
N SER A 23 -1.66 5.19 -6.35
CA SER A 23 -0.38 5.88 -6.48
C SER A 23 0.80 4.90 -6.45
N VAL A 24 0.83 4.01 -5.44
CA VAL A 24 1.92 3.04 -5.27
C VAL A 24 1.86 1.95 -6.35
N PHE A 25 0.66 1.50 -6.72
CA PHE A 25 0.49 0.54 -7.80
C PHE A 25 1.03 1.08 -9.13
N THR A 26 0.64 2.32 -9.49
CA THR A 26 1.09 2.97 -10.73
C THR A 26 2.60 3.21 -10.71
N LEU A 27 3.15 3.66 -9.57
CA LEU A 27 4.59 3.86 -9.41
C LEU A 27 5.37 2.55 -9.61
N ALA A 28 4.93 1.46 -9.01
CA ALA A 28 5.59 0.16 -9.12
C ALA A 28 5.57 -0.35 -10.57
N LEU A 29 4.44 -0.21 -11.27
CA LEU A 29 4.35 -0.54 -12.69
C LEU A 29 5.27 0.33 -13.54
N ALA A 30 5.32 1.64 -13.29
CA ALA A 30 6.22 2.56 -13.98
C ALA A 30 7.70 2.23 -13.73
N ALA A 31 8.02 1.67 -12.56
CA ALA A 31 9.35 1.18 -12.21
C ALA A 31 9.67 -0.22 -12.79
N GLY A 32 8.73 -0.84 -13.52
CA GLY A 32 8.93 -2.13 -14.19
C GLY A 32 8.53 -3.36 -13.37
N ALA A 33 7.85 -3.19 -12.24
CA ALA A 33 7.31 -4.31 -11.47
C ALA A 33 6.19 -5.03 -12.23
N LYS A 34 6.02 -6.33 -11.96
CA LYS A 34 4.88 -7.07 -12.49
C LYS A 34 3.60 -6.68 -11.76
N LEU A 35 2.46 -6.83 -12.44
CA LEU A 35 1.13 -6.59 -11.87
C LEU A 35 0.92 -7.15 -10.44
N PRO A 36 1.27 -8.43 -10.14
CA PRO A 36 1.08 -8.97 -8.80
C PRO A 36 2.00 -8.31 -7.76
N GLU A 37 3.24 -8.00 -8.12
CA GLU A 37 4.23 -7.35 -7.23
C GLU A 37 3.78 -5.93 -6.90
N ALA A 38 3.35 -5.17 -7.91
CA ALA A 38 2.80 -3.83 -7.75
C ALA A 38 1.56 -3.82 -6.84
N ALA A 39 0.66 -4.79 -7.01
CA ALA A 39 -0.56 -4.88 -6.21
C ALA A 39 -0.28 -5.28 -4.76
N VAL A 40 0.70 -6.16 -4.52
CA VAL A 40 1.16 -6.49 -3.16
C VAL A 40 1.78 -5.27 -2.49
N LEU A 41 2.65 -4.53 -3.18
CA LEU A 41 3.27 -3.31 -2.65
C LEU A 41 2.23 -2.25 -2.28
N ALA A 42 1.26 -2.02 -3.17
CA ALA A 42 0.17 -1.08 -2.94
C ALA A 42 -0.69 -1.45 -1.72
N ASN A 43 -0.96 -2.74 -1.53
CA ASN A 43 -1.69 -3.25 -0.37
C ASN A 43 -0.92 -3.02 0.95
N TYR A 44 0.41 -3.19 0.95
CA TYR A 44 1.23 -2.86 2.11
C TYR A 44 1.22 -1.35 2.43
N ALA A 45 1.39 -0.50 1.42
CA ALA A 45 1.39 0.94 1.61
C ALA A 45 0.04 1.47 2.13
N ALA A 46 -1.07 0.99 1.57
CA ALA A 46 -2.41 1.34 2.06
C ALA A 46 -2.63 0.84 3.49
N GLY A 47 -2.13 -0.36 3.81
CA GLY A 47 -2.13 -0.89 5.17
C GLY A 47 -1.45 0.03 6.18
N ILE A 48 -0.33 0.66 5.82
CA ILE A 48 0.37 1.63 6.68
C ILE A 48 -0.44 2.92 6.84
N VAL A 49 -1.03 3.43 5.77
CA VAL A 49 -1.81 4.68 5.80
C VAL A 49 -3.02 4.53 6.70
N VAL A 50 -3.69 3.37 6.68
CA VAL A 50 -4.89 3.18 7.50
C VAL A 50 -4.62 3.06 9.00
N GLU A 51 -3.37 2.87 9.43
CA GLU A 51 -2.98 2.87 10.86
C GLU A 51 -2.78 4.29 11.42
N LYS A 52 -2.82 5.32 10.56
CA LYS A 52 -2.53 6.71 10.92
C LYS A 52 -3.80 7.54 10.91
N SER A 53 -3.82 8.66 11.65
CA SER A 53 -4.94 9.59 11.66
C SER A 53 -4.85 10.60 10.51
N GLY A 54 -5.95 10.83 9.79
CA GLY A 54 -6.04 11.81 8.71
C GLY A 54 -5.40 11.34 7.41
N THR A 55 -5.18 12.27 6.47
CA THR A 55 -4.55 12.00 5.17
C THR A 55 -3.05 11.76 5.33
N ALA A 56 -2.69 10.56 5.76
CA ALA A 56 -1.32 10.19 6.03
C ALA A 56 -0.65 9.59 4.78
N THR A 57 0.68 9.66 4.75
CA THR A 57 1.51 9.06 3.68
C THR A 57 2.28 7.85 4.21
N ALA A 58 2.56 6.89 3.34
CA ALA A 58 3.50 5.81 3.61
C ALA A 58 4.89 6.22 3.12
N THR A 59 5.88 6.22 4.02
CA THR A 59 7.27 6.49 3.69
C THR A 59 7.95 5.26 3.10
N ARG A 60 9.09 5.44 2.43
CA ARG A 60 9.89 4.33 1.89
C ARG A 60 10.30 3.38 3.00
N GLU A 61 10.76 3.93 4.12
CA GLU A 61 11.28 3.17 5.27
C GLU A 61 10.17 2.32 5.90
N GLU A 62 8.95 2.86 6.00
CA GLU A 62 7.79 2.10 6.49
C GLU A 62 7.41 0.97 5.53
N ILE A 63 7.46 1.24 4.22
CA ILE A 63 7.17 0.21 3.20
C ILE A 63 8.23 -0.89 3.25
N GLU A 64 9.51 -0.54 3.27
CA GLU A 64 10.62 -1.50 3.37
C GLU A 64 10.55 -2.34 4.66
N GLY A 65 10.13 -1.74 5.77
CA GLY A 65 9.96 -2.45 7.04
C GLY A 65 8.85 -3.50 7.05
N VAL A 66 7.94 -3.48 6.07
CA VAL A 66 6.75 -4.36 6.03
C VAL A 66 6.79 -5.34 4.85
N LEU A 67 7.67 -5.10 3.89
CA LEU A 67 8.03 -6.06 2.85
C LEU A 67 8.83 -7.21 3.49
N LYS A 68 8.28 -8.42 3.44
CA LYS A 68 8.94 -9.67 3.87
C LYS A 68 9.22 -10.56 2.67
#